data_AF-A0A8K0IZM4-F1
#
_entry.id   AF-A0A8K0IZM4-F1
#
_cell.length_a   1.000
_cell.length_b   1.000
_cell.length_c   1.000
_cell.angle_alpha   90.00
_cell.angle_beta   90.00
_cell.angle_gamma   90.00
#
_symmetry.space_group_name_H-M   'P 1'
#
loop_
_entity.id
_entity.type
_entity.pdbx_description
1 polymer ?
#
loop_
_entity_poly.entity_id
_entity_poly.type
_entity_poly.pdbx_seq_one_letter_code
_entity_poly.pdbx_strand_id
1 'polypeptide(L)'
;LYHTACILLLEARPPAAAAGLVSPPSSLVWHARRVCGISCTNPHKASLINAIQPLYVAGRLLTHPSEQLQVARLFAMIDGTTGWGALWRLRDLEAAWGYRPGEMLARVCR
;
A
#
# COMPACT_ATOMS: atom_id res chain seq x y z
N LEU A 1 4.57 2.14 11.08
CA LEU A 1 5.40 3.00 10.21
C LEU A 1 6.75 2.38 9.82
N TYR A 2 7.31 1.42 10.55
CA TYR A 2 8.62 0.80 10.24
C TYR A 2 8.82 0.38 8.77
N HIS A 3 7.94 -0.45 8.21
CA HIS A 3 8.13 -0.95 6.83
C HIS A 3 8.00 0.14 5.76
N THR A 4 7.14 1.14 5.97
CA THR A 4 7.07 2.31 5.09
C THR A 4 8.36 3.12 5.13
N ALA A 5 8.97 3.29 6.31
CA ALA A 5 10.27 3.95 6.42
C ALA A 5 11.36 3.14 5.70
N CYS A 6 11.36 1.81 5.81
CA CYS A 6 12.28 0.95 5.04
C CYS A 6 12.10 1.14 3.54
N ILE A 7 10.86 1.22 3.03
CA ILE A 7 10.59 1.50 1.61
C ILE A 7 11.26 2.82 1.20
N LEU A 8 10.98 3.91 1.93
CA LEU A 8 11.50 5.24 1.60
C LEU A 8 13.04 5.28 1.65
N LEU A 9 13.66 4.63 2.62
CA LEU A 9 15.12 4.56 2.74
C LEU A 9 15.76 3.73 1.62
N LEU A 10 15.11 2.64 1.20
CA LEU A 10 15.57 1.82 0.08
C LEU A 10 15.43 2.55 -1.26
N GLU A 11 14.34 3.30 -1.47
CA GLU A 11 14.15 4.14 -2.67
C GLU A 11 15.16 5.31 -2.72
N ALA A 12 15.50 5.90 -1.58
CA ALA A 12 16.49 6.98 -1.49
C ALA A 12 17.94 6.49 -1.49
N ARG A 13 18.19 5.17 -1.59
CA ARG A 13 19.53 4.61 -1.45
C ARG A 13 20.44 5.02 -2.61
N PRO A 14 21.66 5.53 -2.35
CA PRO A 14 22.59 5.84 -3.41
C PRO A 14 23.12 4.56 -4.09
N PRO A 15 23.34 4.56 -5.43
CA PRO A 15 23.78 3.38 -6.18
C PRO A 15 25.06 2.74 -5.64
N ALA A 16 26.01 3.54 -5.16
CA ALA A 16 27.27 3.09 -4.58
C ALA A 16 27.09 2.21 -3.33
N ALA A 17 25.99 2.39 -2.59
CA ALA A 17 25.69 1.59 -1.42
C ALA A 17 24.97 0.28 -1.77
N ALA A 18 24.45 0.08 -2.98
CA ALA A 18 23.59 -1.07 -3.32
C ALA A 18 24.34 -2.41 -3.42
N ALA A 19 25.67 -2.40 -3.51
CA ALA A 19 26.48 -3.61 -3.64
C ALA A 19 26.47 -4.43 -2.34
N GLY A 20 26.03 -5.69 -2.41
CA GLY A 20 26.31 -6.72 -1.38
C GLY A 20 25.21 -7.00 -0.35
N LEU A 21 24.05 -6.35 -0.39
CA LEU A 21 22.95 -6.64 0.56
C LEU A 21 21.77 -7.34 -0.12
N VAL A 22 21.86 -8.67 -0.27
CA VAL A 22 20.72 -9.50 -0.67
C VAL A 22 20.12 -10.15 0.58
N SER A 23 19.09 -9.52 1.15
CA SER A 23 18.33 -10.07 2.27
C SER A 23 16.85 -9.66 2.16
N PRO A 24 15.89 -10.40 2.74
CA PRO A 24 14.48 -10.02 2.68
C PRO A 24 14.17 -8.57 3.10
N PRO A 25 14.86 -7.97 4.10
CA PRO A 25 14.74 -6.54 4.45
C PRO A 25 15.29 -5.56 3.40
N SER A 26 15.94 -6.00 2.31
CA SER A 26 16.34 -5.14 1.20
C SER A 26 15.31 -5.10 0.06
N SER A 27 14.22 -5.87 0.16
CA SER A 27 13.17 -5.90 -0.87
C SER A 27 12.04 -4.89 -0.58
N LEU A 28 11.85 -3.94 -1.50
CA LEU A 28 10.74 -2.98 -1.48
C LEU A 28 9.37 -3.69 -1.44
N VAL A 29 9.18 -4.69 -2.30
CA VAL A 29 7.91 -5.42 -2.40
C VAL A 29 7.64 -6.25 -1.14
N TRP A 30 8.69 -6.81 -0.51
CA TRP A 30 8.53 -7.49 0.78
C TRP A 30 7.96 -6.54 1.84
N HIS A 31 8.50 -5.33 1.95
CA HIS A 31 7.99 -4.32 2.87
C HIS A 31 6.56 -3.86 2.51
N ALA A 32 6.25 -3.69 1.23
CA ALA A 32 4.91 -3.32 0.77
C ALA A 32 3.85 -4.35 1.20
N ARG A 33 4.16 -5.64 1.06
CA ARG A 33 3.29 -6.74 1.52
C ARG A 33 3.10 -6.73 3.03
N ARG A 34 4.15 -6.41 3.80
CA ARG A 34 4.05 -6.27 5.26
C ARG A 34 3.14 -5.12 5.67
N VAL A 35 3.21 -3.97 4.99
CA VAL A 35 2.28 -2.86 5.23
C VAL A 35 0.83 -3.32 5.03
N CYS A 36 0.53 -3.98 3.91
CA CYS A 36 -0.82 -4.48 3.62
C CYS A 36 -1.29 -5.49 4.67
N GLY A 37 -0.44 -6.44 5.06
CA GLY A 37 -0.75 -7.45 6.07
C GLY A 37 -1.05 -6.84 7.45
N ILE A 38 -0.23 -5.90 7.91
CA ILE A 38 -0.44 -5.20 9.20
C ILE A 38 -1.75 -4.41 9.18
N SER A 39 -2.04 -3.68 8.10
CA SER A 39 -3.29 -2.94 7.95
C SER A 39 -4.51 -3.86 7.95
N CYS A 40 -4.38 -5.07 7.39
CA CYS A 40 -5.46 -6.05 7.37
C CYS A 40 -5.76 -6.66 8.74
N THR A 41 -4.76 -6.80 9.61
CA THR A 41 -4.91 -7.49 10.91
C THR A 41 -5.09 -6.54 12.10
N ASN A 42 -5.07 -5.22 11.88
CA ASN A 42 -5.25 -4.21 12.92
C ASN A 42 -6.47 -3.32 12.64
N PRO A 43 -7.69 -3.73 13.09
CA PRO A 43 -8.94 -3.04 12.77
C PRO A 43 -9.20 -1.77 13.60
N HIS A 44 -8.26 -1.36 14.46
CA HIS A 44 -8.44 -0.19 15.31
C HIS A 44 -8.51 1.10 14.46
N LYS A 45 -9.55 1.91 14.64
CA LYS A 45 -9.83 3.08 13.79
C LYS A 45 -8.66 4.06 13.69
N ALA A 46 -7.99 4.35 14.79
CA ALA A 46 -6.82 5.25 14.76
C ALA A 46 -5.64 4.63 13.99
N SER A 47 -5.48 3.31 14.02
CA SER A 47 -4.46 2.60 13.23
C SER A 47 -4.78 2.66 11.74
N LEU A 48 -6.06 2.49 11.38
CA LEU A 48 -6.57 2.51 10.01
C LEU A 48 -6.41 3.87 9.34
N ILE A 49 -6.75 4.96 10.02
CA ILE A 49 -6.54 6.32 9.49
C ILE A 49 -5.05 6.56 9.18
N ASN A 50 -4.17 6.14 10.09
CA ASN A 50 -2.72 6.25 9.92
C ASN A 50 -2.13 5.27 8.89
N ALA A 51 -2.91 4.31 8.39
CA ALA A 51 -2.48 3.37 7.36
C ALA A 51 -2.68 3.89 5.93
N ILE A 52 -3.45 4.96 5.72
CA ILE A 52 -3.80 5.48 4.38
C ILE A 52 -2.54 5.79 3.55
N GLN A 53 -1.63 6.61 4.07
CA GLN A 53 -0.40 6.96 3.37
C GLN A 53 0.57 5.77 3.22
N PRO A 54 0.82 4.94 4.26
CA PRO A 54 1.55 3.68 4.11
C PRO A 54 1.03 2.77 3.00
N LEU A 55 -0.30 2.60 2.90
CA LEU A 55 -0.92 1.75 1.88
C LEU A 55 -0.78 2.34 0.48
N TYR A 56 -0.82 3.66 0.34
CA TYR A 56 -0.54 4.32 -0.93
C TYR A 56 0.90 4.04 -1.39
N VAL A 57 1.88 4.24 -0.50
CA VAL A 57 3.30 3.95 -0.80
C VAL A 57 3.51 2.47 -1.14
N ALA A 58 2.91 1.56 -0.36
CA ALA A 58 2.97 0.14 -0.65
C ALA A 58 2.32 -0.22 -2.00
N GLY A 59 1.13 0.32 -2.27
CA GLY A 59 0.37 0.05 -3.49
C GLY A 59 1.10 0.42 -4.77
N ARG A 60 1.89 1.50 -4.76
CA ARG A 60 2.73 1.90 -5.91
C ARG A 60 3.79 0.86 -6.30
N LEU A 61 4.16 -0.03 -5.38
CA LEU A 61 5.16 -1.08 -5.60
C LEU A 61 4.54 -2.41 -6.05
N LEU A 62 3.20 -2.55 -5.98
CA LEU A 62 2.50 -3.80 -6.30
C LEU A 62 2.01 -3.78 -7.74
N THR A 63 2.44 -4.77 -8.52
CA THR A 63 2.13 -4.89 -9.96
C THR A 63 1.11 -5.97 -10.26
N HIS A 64 0.93 -6.96 -9.37
CA HIS A 64 0.01 -8.05 -9.61
C HIS A 64 -1.43 -7.64 -9.26
N PRO A 65 -2.43 -7.87 -10.14
CA PRO A 65 -3.81 -7.42 -9.92
C PRO A 65 -4.45 -7.92 -8.63
N SER A 66 -4.12 -9.12 -8.17
CA SER A 66 -4.63 -9.64 -6.90
C SER A 66 -4.13 -8.84 -5.68
N GLU A 67 -2.89 -8.37 -5.71
CA GLU A 67 -2.31 -7.56 -4.64
C GLU A 67 -2.90 -6.14 -4.67
N GLN A 68 -3.08 -5.58 -5.86
CA GLN A 68 -3.75 -4.29 -6.07
C GLN A 68 -5.21 -4.33 -5.59
N LEU A 69 -5.93 -5.44 -5.86
CA LEU A 69 -7.27 -5.65 -5.35
C LEU A 69 -7.30 -5.72 -3.83
N GLN A 70 -6.31 -6.34 -3.20
CA GLN A 70 -6.21 -6.36 -1.74
C GLN A 70 -6.00 -4.95 -1.16
N VAL A 71 -5.16 -4.12 -1.79
CA VAL A 71 -5.01 -2.72 -1.40
C VAL A 71 -6.32 -1.94 -1.57
N ALA A 72 -7.06 -2.17 -2.66
CA ALA A 72 -8.39 -1.57 -2.85
C ALA A 72 -9.38 -1.98 -1.75
N ARG A 73 -9.40 -3.25 -1.35
CA ARG A 73 -10.21 -3.74 -0.22
C ARG A 73 -9.85 -3.04 1.09
N LEU A 74 -8.56 -2.82 1.34
CA LEU A 74 -8.10 -2.09 2.54
C LEU A 74 -8.56 -0.63 2.52
N PHE A 75 -8.45 0.08 1.39
CA PHE A 75 -8.96 1.45 1.28
C PHE A 75 -10.48 1.53 1.47
N ALA A 76 -11.24 0.61 0.86
CA ALA A 76 -12.69 0.54 1.04
C ALA A 76 -13.08 0.25 2.51
N MET A 77 -12.37 -0.66 3.16
CA MET A 77 -12.57 -0.97 4.58
C MET A 77 -12.24 0.24 5.46
N ILE A 78 -11.14 0.96 5.23
CA ILE A 78 -10.79 2.15 6.00
C ILE A 78 -11.88 3.22 5.83
N ASP A 79 -12.32 3.46 4.59
CA ASP A 79 -13.35 4.45 4.27
C ASP A 79 -14.66 4.15 5.01
N GLY A 80 -15.17 2.91 4.87
CA GLY A 80 -16.41 2.48 5.53
C GLY A 80 -16.31 2.39 7.06
N THR A 81 -15.14 2.09 7.61
CA THR A 81 -14.95 1.92 9.07
C THR A 81 -14.73 3.24 9.80
N THR A 82 -14.05 4.19 9.14
CA THR A 82 -13.55 5.43 9.79
C THR A 82 -14.26 6.69 9.32
N GLY A 83 -14.82 6.70 8.10
CA GLY A 83 -15.39 7.89 7.47
C GLY A 83 -14.37 8.95 7.06
N TRP A 84 -13.06 8.66 7.16
CA TRP A 84 -11.98 9.66 6.95
C TRP A 84 -11.72 10.01 5.47
N GLY A 85 -12.46 9.41 4.53
CA GLY A 85 -12.25 9.61 3.10
C GLY A 85 -10.91 9.02 2.66
N ALA A 86 -10.86 7.70 2.44
CA ALA A 86 -9.63 7.00 2.03
C ALA A 86 -9.59 6.70 0.52
N LEU A 87 -10.76 6.75 -0.15
CA LEU A 87 -10.91 6.34 -1.55
C LEU A 87 -10.21 7.24 -2.57
N TRP A 88 -9.88 8.50 -2.23
CA TRP A 88 -9.10 9.35 -3.12
C TRP A 88 -7.69 8.80 -3.36
N ARG A 89 -7.07 8.16 -2.35
CA ARG A 89 -5.78 7.47 -2.54
C ARG A 89 -5.90 6.20 -3.35
N LEU A 90 -7.04 5.52 -3.30
CA LEU A 90 -7.30 4.42 -4.23
C LEU A 90 -7.37 4.94 -5.68
N ARG A 91 -8.01 6.09 -5.94
CA ARG A 91 -8.07 6.69 -7.27
C ARG A 91 -6.68 7.06 -7.81
N ASP A 92 -5.81 7.60 -6.97
CA ASP A 92 -4.42 7.87 -7.35
C ASP A 92 -3.66 6.59 -7.74
N LEU A 93 -3.92 5.49 -7.02
CA LEU A 93 -3.33 4.19 -7.33
C LEU A 93 -3.91 3.57 -8.60
N GLU A 94 -5.22 3.67 -8.83
CA GLU A 94 -5.85 3.23 -10.07
C GLU A 94 -5.19 3.89 -11.28
N ALA A 95 -4.96 5.21 -11.23
CA ALA A 95 -4.22 5.92 -12.27
C ALA A 95 -2.79 5.40 -12.43
N ALA A 96 -2.07 5.15 -11.33
CA ALA A 96 -0.72 4.60 -11.36
C ALA A 96 -0.64 3.16 -11.90
N TRP A 97 -1.69 2.36 -11.71
CA TRP A 97 -1.80 0.98 -12.18
C TRP A 97 -2.37 0.88 -13.60
N GLY A 98 -2.90 1.97 -14.16
CA GLY A 98 -3.49 2.01 -15.49
C GLY A 98 -4.98 1.64 -15.56
N TYR A 99 -5.70 1.68 -14.43
CA TYR A 99 -7.14 1.46 -14.36
C TYR A 99 -7.93 2.77 -14.51
N ARG A 100 -9.22 2.64 -14.86
CA ARG A 100 -10.14 3.79 -14.82
C ARG A 100 -10.48 4.15 -13.36
N PRO A 101 -10.73 5.43 -13.04
CA PRO A 101 -11.18 5.82 -11.71
C PRO A 101 -12.43 5.05 -11.27
N GLY A 102 -12.39 4.43 -10.09
CA GLY A 102 -13.47 3.63 -9.51
C GLY A 102 -13.56 2.20 -10.01
N GLU A 103 -12.74 1.78 -10.96
CA GLU A 103 -12.76 0.41 -11.51
C GLU A 103 -12.42 -0.64 -10.45
N MET A 104 -11.39 -0.40 -9.63
CA MET A 104 -10.97 -1.33 -8.58
C MET A 104 -11.99 -1.36 -7.45
N LEU A 105 -12.56 -0.20 -7.11
CA LEU A 105 -13.64 -0.14 -6.11
C LEU A 105 -14.87 -0.96 -6.55
N ALA A 106 -15.26 -0.88 -7.82
CA ALA A 106 -16.36 -1.68 -8.37
C ALA A 106 -16.10 -3.20 -8.32
N ARG A 107 -14.82 -3.62 -8.29
CA ARG A 107 -14.42 -5.04 -8.15
C ARG A 107 -14.36 -5.49 -6.70
N VAL A 108 -14.21 -4.57 -5.75
CA VAL A 108 -14.24 -4.89 -4.31
C VAL A 108 -15.66 -5.24 -3.84
N CYS A 109 -16.68 -4.56 -4.37
CA CYS A 109 -18.08 -4.72 -4.00
C CYS A 109 -18.81 -5.88 -4.70
N ARG A 110 -18.11 -6.67 -5.51
CA ARG A 110 -18.59 -7.96 -6.04
C ARG A 110 -18.13 -9.10 -5.15
#